data_AF-A0A8S1N5U0-F1
#
_entry.id   AF-A0A8S1N5U0-F1
#
_cell.length_a   1.000
_cell.length_b   1.000
_cell.length_c   1.000
_cell.angle_alpha   90.00
_cell.angle_beta   90.00
_cell.angle_gamma   90.00
#
_symmetry.space_group_name_H-M   'P 1'
#
loop_
_entity.id
_entity.type
_entity.pdbx_description
1 polymer ?
#
loop_
_entity_poly.entity_id
_entity_poly.type
_entity_poly.pdbx_seq_one_letter_code
_entity_poly.pdbx_strand_id
1 'polypeptide(L)'
;MYSNKRLLYLPIGKFNQSLLCKICNNLSIDPVECTQCENLYCLECYQNTKSQNDKCPDLNCIKPFTTKIPHRMIRDQLSKIQFQCINYKEGCIIQMSQENVIKHAEECPYQSITCKCGKSNQRRNLEQHKNLCPFYKTQSCQICKKNLTIEEFKGHKCVLELQQIINQFEEKFVDYKEQSNYAILELKNQQNQRINEIATANQQVLNLKEENKQLKQDLQAQLQKFKENIEKLDQQKKFEQQQQQQQQQQQQQQNQITKGELMESNQSFCEKKHKLSFWKKPCGEEKKKNCSKCQKQNTTCRYFCQQCQIFICFKCCFPELKIEKQPMQTCCPSKHQMNQISDDFRCSVCDKKGDDMIQPIAFQCNQCEFRICLQCIKNKKFQEIN
;
A
#
# COMPACT_ATOMS: atom_id res chain seq x y z
N MET A 1 -16.05 -66.19 -22.31
CA MET A 1 -17.27 -66.68 -23.00
C MET A 1 -16.87 -67.01 -24.42
N TYR A 2 -16.50 -68.26 -24.70
CA TYR A 2 -16.19 -68.68 -26.07
C TYR A 2 -17.51 -68.78 -26.84
N SER A 3 -17.71 -67.84 -27.75
CA SER A 3 -18.89 -67.75 -28.59
C SER A 3 -19.12 -69.08 -29.28
N ASN A 4 -20.27 -69.69 -28.99
CA ASN A 4 -20.73 -70.91 -29.63
C ASN A 4 -21.00 -70.59 -31.11
N LYS A 5 -19.94 -70.48 -31.94
CA LYS A 5 -20.00 -70.08 -33.36
C LYS A 5 -21.07 -70.89 -34.10
N ARG A 6 -21.28 -72.14 -33.66
CA ARG A 6 -22.29 -73.11 -34.14
C ARG A 6 -23.75 -72.64 -34.09
N LEU A 7 -24.11 -71.73 -33.18
CA LEU A 7 -25.51 -71.30 -33.01
C LEU A 7 -25.93 -70.20 -33.99
N LEU A 8 -25.04 -69.79 -34.90
CA LEU A 8 -25.28 -68.63 -35.77
C LEU A 8 -25.61 -69.03 -37.21
N TYR A 9 -25.44 -70.30 -37.60
CA TYR A 9 -25.53 -70.73 -38.99
C TYR A 9 -25.90 -72.20 -39.19
N LEU A 10 -26.35 -72.51 -40.41
CA LEU A 10 -26.69 -73.86 -40.86
C LEU A 10 -25.89 -74.19 -42.13
N PRO A 11 -25.18 -75.32 -42.22
CA PRO A 11 -24.50 -75.72 -43.45
C PRO A 11 -25.51 -76.07 -44.55
N ILE A 12 -25.19 -75.71 -45.79
CA ILE A 12 -26.02 -75.93 -46.97
C ILE A 12 -25.42 -77.06 -47.81
N GLY A 13 -26.27 -77.98 -48.27
CA GLY A 13 -25.88 -79.07 -49.16
C GLY A 13 -25.49 -80.35 -48.43
N LYS A 14 -25.13 -81.38 -49.21
CA LYS A 14 -24.68 -82.68 -48.71
C LYS A 14 -23.16 -82.66 -48.58
N PHE A 15 -22.65 -83.04 -47.42
CA PHE A 15 -21.21 -83.16 -47.15
C PHE A 15 -20.89 -84.52 -46.56
N ASN A 16 -19.64 -84.95 -46.71
CA ASN A 16 -19.19 -86.24 -46.23
C ASN A 16 -19.21 -86.28 -44.70
N GLN A 17 -19.67 -87.41 -44.14
CA GLN A 17 -19.70 -87.63 -42.69
C GLN A 17 -18.30 -87.63 -42.06
N SER A 18 -17.24 -87.81 -42.85
CA SER A 18 -15.84 -87.67 -42.43
C SER A 18 -15.46 -86.25 -42.00
N LEU A 19 -16.25 -85.24 -42.38
CA LEU A 19 -16.04 -83.83 -42.00
C LEU A 19 -16.71 -83.48 -40.66
N LEU A 20 -17.47 -84.41 -40.08
CA LEU A 20 -18.14 -84.24 -38.80
C LEU A 20 -17.18 -84.48 -37.64
N CYS A 21 -17.25 -83.61 -36.65
CA CYS A 21 -16.51 -83.77 -35.41
C CYS A 21 -17.11 -84.94 -34.60
N LYS A 22 -16.30 -85.91 -34.20
CA LYS A 22 -16.76 -87.12 -33.50
C LYS A 22 -17.28 -86.88 -32.08
N ILE A 23 -17.07 -85.69 -31.51
CA ILE A 23 -17.57 -85.32 -30.17
C ILE A 23 -18.97 -84.69 -30.25
N CYS A 24 -19.14 -83.70 -31.14
CA CYS A 24 -20.38 -82.93 -31.24
C CYS A 24 -21.28 -83.36 -32.40
N ASN A 25 -20.83 -84.32 -33.23
CA ASN A 25 -21.49 -84.83 -34.43
C ASN A 25 -21.95 -83.76 -35.44
N ASN A 26 -21.36 -82.57 -35.36
CA ASN A 26 -21.61 -81.44 -36.24
C ASN A 26 -20.41 -81.19 -37.14
N LEU A 27 -20.60 -80.43 -38.22
CA LEU A 27 -19.51 -80.04 -39.12
C LEU A 27 -18.36 -79.41 -38.32
N SER A 28 -17.13 -79.81 -38.66
CA SER A 28 -15.96 -79.41 -37.88
C SER A 28 -15.59 -77.93 -38.10
N ILE A 29 -15.52 -77.17 -37.00
CA ILE A 29 -15.13 -75.76 -36.96
C ILE A 29 -13.71 -75.69 -36.43
N ASP A 30 -12.85 -74.95 -37.12
CA ASP A 30 -11.42 -74.88 -36.83
C ASP A 30 -10.87 -76.32 -36.59
N PRO A 31 -10.95 -77.19 -37.61
CA PRO A 31 -10.82 -78.63 -37.45
C PRO A 31 -9.41 -79.01 -37.01
N VAL A 32 -9.32 -80.00 -36.12
CA VAL A 32 -8.08 -80.65 -35.68
C VAL A 32 -8.22 -82.16 -35.85
N GLU A 33 -7.14 -82.82 -36.25
CA GLU A 33 -7.13 -84.26 -36.52
C GLU A 33 -6.33 -84.97 -35.43
N CYS A 34 -6.83 -86.07 -34.87
CA CYS A 34 -6.05 -86.83 -33.90
C CYS A 34 -4.82 -87.45 -34.58
N THR A 35 -3.66 -87.38 -33.93
CA THR A 35 -2.41 -87.93 -34.50
C THR A 35 -2.43 -89.45 -34.65
N GLN A 36 -3.30 -90.15 -33.91
CA GLN A 36 -3.30 -91.61 -33.83
C GLN A 36 -4.48 -92.26 -34.57
N CYS A 37 -5.71 -91.77 -34.35
CA CYS A 37 -6.90 -92.35 -34.99
C CYS A 37 -7.38 -91.55 -36.23
N GLU A 38 -6.71 -90.45 -36.57
CA GLU A 38 -7.00 -89.59 -37.73
C GLU A 38 -8.45 -89.05 -37.80
N ASN A 39 -9.20 -89.19 -36.71
CA ASN A 39 -10.54 -88.64 -36.59
C ASN A 39 -10.49 -87.12 -36.45
N LEU A 40 -11.53 -86.49 -37.00
CA LEU A 40 -11.70 -85.04 -36.99
C LEU A 40 -12.45 -84.57 -35.74
N TYR A 41 -11.97 -83.48 -35.16
CA TYR A 41 -12.57 -82.81 -34.02
C TYR A 41 -12.56 -81.30 -34.25
N CYS A 42 -13.41 -80.55 -33.56
CA CYS A 42 -13.29 -79.10 -33.53
C CYS A 42 -12.25 -78.69 -32.50
N LEU A 43 -11.51 -77.60 -32.73
CA LEU A 43 -10.53 -77.10 -31.78
C LEU A 43 -11.09 -76.94 -30.36
N GLU A 44 -12.29 -76.36 -30.24
CA GLU A 44 -12.97 -76.21 -28.93
C GLU A 44 -13.34 -77.55 -28.30
N CYS A 45 -13.85 -78.49 -29.09
CA CYS A 45 -14.19 -79.83 -28.58
C CYS A 45 -12.93 -80.56 -28.10
N TYR A 46 -11.83 -80.43 -28.84
CA TYR A 46 -10.52 -80.97 -28.45
C TYR A 46 -10.05 -80.37 -27.13
N GLN A 47 -10.03 -79.04 -27.02
CA GLN A 47 -9.56 -78.33 -25.81
C GLN A 47 -10.41 -78.72 -24.59
N ASN A 48 -11.74 -78.69 -24.72
CA ASN A 48 -12.65 -79.03 -23.62
C ASN A 48 -12.46 -80.47 -23.15
N THR A 49 -12.38 -81.44 -24.07
CA THR A 49 -12.18 -82.84 -23.69
C THR A 49 -10.79 -83.07 -23.11
N LYS A 50 -9.73 -82.50 -23.69
CA LYS A 50 -8.36 -82.63 -23.17
C LYS A 50 -8.23 -82.07 -21.75
N SER A 51 -8.89 -80.94 -21.46
CA SER A 51 -8.90 -80.37 -20.11
C SER A 51 -9.60 -81.25 -19.07
N GLN A 52 -10.55 -82.09 -19.49
CA GLN A 52 -11.29 -83.00 -18.61
C GLN A 52 -10.64 -84.38 -18.50
N ASN A 53 -10.06 -84.89 -19.59
CA ASN A 53 -9.45 -86.19 -19.69
C ASN A 53 -8.42 -86.21 -20.82
N ASP A 54 -7.20 -86.67 -20.54
CA ASP A 54 -6.11 -86.69 -21.54
C ASP A 54 -6.21 -87.91 -22.49
N LYS A 55 -7.33 -88.65 -22.49
CA LYS A 55 -7.60 -89.76 -23.41
C LYS A 55 -8.48 -89.32 -24.57
N CYS A 56 -8.20 -89.88 -25.75
CA CYS A 56 -9.01 -89.63 -26.94
C CYS A 56 -10.46 -90.11 -26.71
N PRO A 57 -11.48 -89.33 -27.11
CA PRO A 57 -12.88 -89.74 -26.98
C PRO A 57 -13.28 -90.94 -27.83
N ASP A 58 -12.45 -91.31 -28.82
CA ASP A 58 -12.66 -92.54 -29.59
C ASP A 58 -12.15 -93.75 -28.81
N LEU A 59 -13.03 -94.73 -28.56
CA LEU A 59 -12.75 -95.95 -27.81
C LEU A 59 -11.64 -96.80 -28.46
N ASN A 60 -11.42 -96.63 -29.76
CA ASN A 60 -10.36 -97.34 -30.49
C ASN A 60 -8.98 -96.67 -30.37
N CYS A 61 -8.86 -95.55 -29.64
CA CYS A 61 -7.62 -94.79 -29.48
C CYS A 61 -7.13 -94.76 -28.03
N ILE A 62 -6.13 -95.58 -27.72
CA ILE A 62 -5.64 -95.84 -26.35
C ILE A 62 -4.65 -94.76 -25.85
N LYS A 63 -4.08 -93.97 -26.75
CA LYS A 63 -2.98 -93.00 -26.52
C LYS A 63 -3.46 -91.60 -26.08
N PRO A 64 -2.56 -90.76 -25.53
CA PRO A 64 -2.90 -89.41 -25.09
C PRO A 64 -3.49 -88.55 -26.23
N PHE A 65 -4.45 -87.70 -25.90
CA PHE A 65 -5.23 -86.93 -26.87
C PHE A 65 -4.39 -85.79 -27.46
N THR A 66 -3.66 -86.12 -28.52
CA THR A 66 -2.80 -85.22 -29.27
C THR A 66 -3.34 -85.02 -30.68
N THR A 67 -3.23 -83.80 -31.19
CA THR A 67 -3.80 -83.41 -32.49
C THR A 67 -2.77 -82.79 -33.41
N LYS A 68 -3.00 -82.93 -34.72
CA LYS A 68 -2.26 -82.32 -35.83
C LYS A 68 -3.22 -81.50 -36.69
N ILE A 69 -2.66 -80.66 -37.57
CA ILE A 69 -3.43 -79.96 -38.58
C ILE A 69 -4.03 -81.00 -39.54
N PRO A 70 -5.34 -80.93 -39.86
CA PRO A 70 -5.97 -81.88 -40.76
C PRO A 70 -5.34 -81.89 -42.16
N HIS A 71 -5.43 -83.04 -42.83
CA HIS A 71 -4.95 -83.18 -44.20
C HIS A 71 -5.54 -82.11 -45.14
N ARG A 72 -4.74 -81.64 -46.11
CA ARG A 72 -5.12 -80.56 -47.04
C ARG A 72 -6.48 -80.79 -47.71
N MET A 73 -6.75 -82.02 -48.14
CA MET A 73 -8.01 -82.40 -48.77
C MET A 73 -9.25 -82.12 -47.89
N ILE A 74 -9.13 -82.33 -46.58
CA ILE A 74 -10.23 -82.07 -45.62
C ILE A 74 -10.49 -80.57 -45.50
N ARG A 75 -9.42 -79.76 -45.43
CA ARG A 75 -9.54 -78.29 -45.40
C ARG A 75 -10.12 -77.72 -46.69
N ASP A 76 -9.73 -78.27 -47.84
CA ASP A 76 -10.28 -77.87 -49.15
C ASP A 76 -11.77 -78.24 -49.27
N GLN A 77 -12.18 -79.39 -48.72
CA GLN A 77 -13.58 -79.80 -48.68
C GLN A 77 -14.42 -78.92 -47.75
N LEU A 78 -13.89 -78.57 -46.57
CA LEU A 78 -14.58 -77.67 -45.62
C LEU A 78 -14.72 -76.25 -46.19
N SER A 79 -13.72 -75.75 -46.91
CA SER A 79 -13.75 -74.41 -47.52
C SER A 79 -14.83 -74.25 -48.60
N LYS A 80 -15.27 -75.36 -49.22
CA LYS A 80 -16.34 -75.36 -50.24
C LYS A 80 -17.74 -75.36 -49.63
N ILE A 81 -17.88 -75.58 -48.33
CA ILE A 81 -19.18 -75.62 -47.67
C ILE A 81 -19.69 -74.19 -47.49
N GLN A 82 -20.90 -73.96 -47.99
CA GLN A 82 -21.62 -72.72 -47.78
C GLN A 82 -22.54 -72.84 -46.56
N PHE A 83 -22.75 -71.72 -45.88
CA PHE A 83 -23.55 -71.61 -44.68
C PHE A 83 -24.67 -70.59 -44.89
N GLN A 84 -25.88 -70.92 -44.45
CA GLN A 84 -27.00 -69.98 -44.37
C GLN A 84 -27.12 -69.43 -42.95
N CYS A 85 -27.59 -68.18 -42.85
CA CYS A 85 -27.90 -67.54 -41.58
C CYS A 85 -28.96 -68.33 -40.79
N ILE A 86 -28.86 -68.39 -39.45
CA ILE A 86 -29.91 -68.99 -38.61
C ILE A 86 -31.26 -68.25 -38.74
N ASN A 87 -31.22 -66.95 -39.04
CA ASN A 87 -32.39 -66.11 -39.30
C ASN A 87 -32.95 -66.29 -40.73
N TYR A 88 -32.61 -67.38 -41.42
CA TYR A 88 -33.18 -67.69 -42.74
C TYR A 88 -34.72 -67.77 -42.70
N LYS A 89 -35.28 -68.35 -41.64
CA LYS A 89 -36.73 -68.39 -41.41
C LYS A 89 -37.37 -67.01 -41.24
N GLU A 90 -36.60 -66.03 -40.77
CA GLU A 90 -37.03 -64.64 -40.59
C GLU A 90 -36.88 -63.78 -41.86
N GLY A 91 -36.28 -64.35 -42.92
CA GLY A 91 -36.09 -63.70 -44.22
C GLY A 91 -34.63 -63.42 -44.62
N CYS A 92 -33.64 -63.86 -43.83
CA CYS A 92 -32.24 -63.70 -44.21
C CYS A 92 -31.79 -64.73 -45.26
N ILE A 93 -31.71 -64.32 -46.53
CA ILE A 93 -31.31 -65.20 -47.64
C ILE A 93 -29.78 -65.27 -47.88
N ILE A 94 -28.97 -64.66 -47.01
CA ILE A 94 -27.52 -64.58 -47.21
C ILE A 94 -26.87 -65.95 -46.99
N GLN A 95 -26.10 -66.37 -47.99
CA GLN A 95 -25.23 -67.53 -47.95
C GLN A 95 -23.78 -67.05 -47.89
N MET A 96 -22.96 -67.67 -47.05
CA MET A 96 -21.60 -67.21 -46.79
C MET A 96 -20.64 -68.37 -46.51
N SER A 97 -19.34 -68.11 -46.63
CA SER A 97 -18.30 -69.03 -46.14
C SER A 97 -18.20 -68.97 -44.62
N GLN A 98 -17.60 -69.99 -44.01
CA GLN A 98 -17.43 -70.11 -42.55
C GLN A 98 -16.79 -68.85 -41.92
N GLU A 99 -15.84 -68.23 -42.61
CA GLU A 99 -15.06 -67.08 -42.14
C GLU A 99 -15.92 -65.81 -41.98
N ASN A 100 -16.96 -65.66 -42.79
CA ASN A 100 -17.80 -64.46 -42.82
C ASN A 100 -19.02 -64.56 -41.90
N VAL A 101 -19.24 -65.72 -41.26
CA VAL A 101 -20.43 -65.95 -40.46
C VAL A 101 -20.53 -65.04 -39.24
N ILE A 102 -19.42 -64.82 -38.54
CA ILE A 102 -19.41 -63.99 -37.32
C ILE A 102 -19.75 -62.55 -37.69
N LYS A 103 -19.10 -62.01 -38.74
CA LYS A 103 -19.36 -60.66 -39.24
C LYS A 103 -20.83 -60.49 -39.63
N HIS A 104 -21.39 -61.44 -40.37
CA HIS A 104 -22.80 -61.38 -40.74
C HIS A 104 -23.73 -61.46 -39.52
N ALA A 105 -23.50 -62.36 -38.56
CA ALA A 105 -24.35 -62.49 -37.38
C ALA A 105 -24.40 -61.20 -36.56
N GLU A 106 -23.26 -60.50 -36.47
CA GLU A 106 -23.15 -59.21 -35.80
C GLU A 106 -23.88 -58.10 -36.54
N GLU A 107 -24.12 -58.21 -37.85
CA GLU A 107 -24.73 -57.17 -38.70
C GLU A 107 -26.10 -57.55 -39.28
N CYS A 108 -26.56 -58.77 -39.02
CA CYS A 108 -27.74 -59.33 -39.68
C CYS A 108 -28.98 -58.45 -39.47
N PRO A 109 -29.60 -57.93 -40.57
CA PRO A 109 -30.78 -57.07 -40.47
C PRO A 109 -31.99 -57.75 -39.82
N TYR A 110 -32.04 -59.09 -39.89
CA TYR A 110 -33.11 -59.94 -39.36
C TYR A 110 -32.84 -60.42 -37.93
N GLN A 111 -31.68 -60.08 -37.35
CA GLN A 111 -31.39 -60.40 -35.97
C GLN A 111 -32.41 -59.72 -35.05
N SER A 112 -33.00 -60.50 -34.14
CA SER A 112 -33.91 -59.97 -33.13
C SER A 112 -33.13 -59.25 -32.02
N ILE A 113 -33.50 -58.00 -31.76
CA ILE A 113 -32.92 -57.13 -30.73
C ILE A 113 -34.02 -56.77 -29.75
N THR A 114 -33.78 -57.03 -28.47
CA THR A 114 -34.69 -56.63 -27.38
C THR A 114 -34.47 -55.18 -27.04
N CYS A 115 -35.52 -54.37 -27.17
CA CYS A 115 -35.52 -52.98 -26.73
C CYS A 115 -35.67 -52.88 -25.21
N LYS A 116 -35.24 -51.76 -24.61
CA LYS A 116 -35.49 -51.42 -23.18
C LYS A 116 -36.97 -51.43 -22.79
N CYS A 117 -37.88 -51.25 -23.75
CA CYS A 117 -39.32 -51.39 -23.51
C CYS A 117 -39.80 -52.85 -23.39
N GLY A 118 -38.91 -53.83 -23.51
CA GLY A 118 -39.21 -55.26 -23.46
C GLY A 118 -39.64 -55.88 -24.80
N LYS A 119 -39.88 -55.07 -25.84
CA LYS A 119 -40.26 -55.58 -27.17
C LYS A 119 -39.02 -55.98 -27.98
N SER A 120 -39.03 -57.19 -28.52
CA SER A 120 -38.03 -57.67 -29.47
C SER A 120 -38.42 -57.26 -30.89
N ASN A 121 -37.50 -56.60 -31.61
CA ASN A 121 -37.69 -56.19 -32.99
C ASN A 121 -36.51 -56.66 -33.83
N GLN A 122 -36.75 -56.96 -35.11
CA GLN A 122 -35.65 -57.16 -36.06
C GLN A 122 -34.81 -55.88 -36.14
N ARG A 123 -33.49 -56.02 -36.25
CA ARG A 123 -32.55 -54.89 -36.32
C ARG A 123 -32.96 -53.85 -37.37
N ARG A 124 -33.40 -54.28 -38.56
CA ARG A 124 -33.88 -53.38 -39.62
C ARG A 124 -35.07 -52.50 -39.20
N ASN A 125 -35.91 -52.99 -38.28
CA ASN A 125 -37.10 -52.30 -37.79
C ASN A 125 -36.83 -51.50 -36.51
N LEU A 126 -35.58 -51.51 -36.00
CA LEU A 126 -35.24 -50.83 -34.76
C LEU A 126 -35.41 -49.31 -34.87
N GLU A 127 -35.05 -48.71 -36.01
CA GLU A 127 -35.22 -47.26 -36.23
C GLU A 127 -36.69 -46.86 -36.25
N GLN A 128 -37.56 -47.65 -36.90
CA GLN A 128 -39.01 -47.43 -36.86
C GLN A 128 -39.56 -47.58 -35.44
N HIS A 129 -39.06 -48.56 -34.68
CA HIS A 129 -39.43 -48.74 -33.28
C HIS A 129 -39.01 -47.55 -32.41
N LYS A 130 -37.80 -47.00 -32.58
CA LYS A 130 -37.33 -45.82 -31.84
C LYS A 130 -38.28 -44.63 -31.96
N ASN A 131 -38.87 -44.43 -33.14
CA ASN A 131 -39.84 -43.35 -33.38
C ASN A 131 -41.17 -43.51 -32.61
N LEU A 132 -41.49 -44.69 -32.10
CA LEU A 132 -42.74 -45.00 -31.40
C LEU A 132 -42.53 -45.44 -29.94
N CYS A 133 -41.30 -45.79 -29.58
CA CYS A 133 -40.98 -46.32 -28.27
C CYS A 133 -40.97 -45.22 -27.20
N PRO A 134 -41.73 -45.36 -26.09
CA PRO A 134 -41.76 -44.35 -25.02
C PRO A 134 -40.41 -44.03 -24.38
N PHE A 135 -39.44 -44.95 -24.48
CA PHE A 135 -38.08 -44.81 -23.95
C PHE A 135 -37.10 -44.11 -24.91
N TYR A 136 -37.49 -43.90 -26.17
CA TYR A 136 -36.65 -43.25 -27.18
C TYR A 136 -37.32 -41.98 -27.74
N LYS A 137 -38.63 -42.00 -27.90
CA LYS A 137 -39.41 -40.85 -28.34
C LYS A 137 -39.37 -39.78 -27.27
N THR A 138 -38.89 -38.60 -27.64
CA THR A 138 -38.81 -37.43 -26.78
C THR A 138 -39.93 -36.45 -27.06
N GLN A 139 -40.30 -35.70 -26.02
CA GLN A 139 -41.27 -34.62 -26.06
C GLN A 139 -40.72 -33.45 -25.24
N SER A 140 -40.87 -32.24 -25.78
CA SER A 140 -40.50 -31.01 -25.07
C SER A 140 -41.57 -30.63 -24.06
N CYS A 141 -41.19 -30.40 -22.81
CA CYS A 141 -42.08 -29.80 -21.82
C CYS A 141 -42.33 -28.32 -22.15
N GLN A 142 -43.59 -27.90 -22.22
CA GLN A 142 -43.94 -26.51 -22.53
C GLN A 142 -43.58 -25.54 -21.38
N ILE A 143 -43.47 -26.04 -20.16
CA ILE A 143 -43.19 -25.24 -18.95
C ILE A 143 -41.69 -25.04 -18.77
N CYS A 144 -40.92 -26.12 -18.60
CA CYS A 144 -39.47 -26.03 -18.36
C CYS A 144 -38.60 -26.09 -19.63
N LYS A 145 -39.21 -26.30 -20.81
CA LYS A 145 -38.53 -26.40 -22.12
C LYS A 145 -37.49 -27.54 -22.22
N LYS A 146 -37.45 -28.48 -21.27
CA LYS A 146 -36.59 -29.67 -21.34
C LYS A 146 -37.18 -30.71 -22.28
N ASN A 147 -36.33 -31.37 -23.07
CA ASN A 147 -36.70 -32.53 -23.87
C ASN A 147 -36.56 -33.77 -22.99
N LEU A 148 -37.68 -34.45 -22.76
CA LEU A 148 -37.75 -35.67 -21.94
C LEU A 148 -38.29 -36.81 -22.79
N THR A 149 -37.90 -38.05 -22.51
CA THR A 149 -38.58 -39.21 -23.11
C THR A 149 -40.03 -39.25 -22.65
N ILE A 150 -40.93 -39.88 -23.40
CA ILE A 150 -42.34 -40.00 -23.02
C ILE A 150 -42.48 -40.68 -21.64
N GLU A 151 -41.63 -41.66 -21.34
CA GLU A 151 -41.64 -42.32 -20.04
C GLU A 151 -41.26 -41.39 -18.90
N GLU A 152 -40.21 -40.58 -19.07
CA GLU A 152 -39.82 -39.54 -18.11
C GLU A 152 -40.88 -38.44 -17.99
N PHE A 153 -41.56 -38.11 -19.09
CA PHE A 153 -42.60 -37.09 -19.13
C PHE A 153 -43.80 -37.45 -18.26
N LYS A 154 -44.17 -38.74 -18.15
CA LYS A 154 -45.26 -39.19 -17.25
C LYS A 154 -44.98 -38.87 -15.77
N GLY A 155 -43.70 -38.88 -15.38
CA GLY A 155 -43.26 -38.54 -14.02
C GLY A 155 -42.94 -37.06 -13.81
N HIS A 156 -43.02 -36.24 -14.84
CA HIS A 156 -42.53 -34.87 -14.82
C HIS A 156 -43.51 -33.89 -14.14
N LYS A 157 -43.24 -33.53 -12.88
CA LYS A 157 -44.08 -32.66 -12.05
C LYS A 157 -43.64 -31.19 -12.06
N CYS A 158 -43.50 -30.61 -13.25
CA CYS A 158 -43.03 -29.24 -13.49
C CYS A 158 -43.66 -28.16 -12.57
N VAL A 159 -44.97 -28.24 -12.36
CA VAL A 159 -45.71 -27.24 -11.58
C VAL A 159 -45.42 -27.35 -10.09
N LEU A 160 -45.18 -28.55 -9.56
CA LEU A 160 -44.85 -28.73 -8.14
C LEU A 160 -43.45 -28.21 -7.82
N GLU A 161 -42.49 -28.43 -8.72
CA GLU A 161 -41.14 -27.86 -8.57
C GLU A 161 -41.19 -26.33 -8.58
N LEU A 162 -42.00 -25.73 -9.47
CA LEU A 162 -42.20 -24.29 -9.48
C LEU A 162 -42.89 -23.76 -8.22
N GLN A 163 -43.93 -24.45 -7.71
CA GLN A 163 -44.59 -24.08 -6.45
C GLN A 163 -43.63 -24.14 -5.27
N GLN A 164 -42.77 -25.17 -5.18
CA GLN A 164 -41.75 -25.27 -4.14
C GLN A 164 -40.75 -24.12 -4.21
N ILE A 165 -40.31 -23.75 -5.42
CA ILE A 165 -39.40 -22.62 -5.62
C ILE A 165 -40.07 -21.30 -5.21
N ILE A 166 -41.34 -21.09 -5.54
CA ILE A 166 -42.10 -19.89 -5.14
C ILE A 166 -42.18 -19.81 -3.61
N ASN A 167 -42.57 -20.89 -2.93
CA ASN A 167 -42.68 -20.90 -1.46
C ASN A 167 -41.32 -20.59 -0.80
N GLN A 168 -40.21 -21.14 -1.33
CA GLN A 168 -38.86 -20.83 -0.85
C GLN A 168 -38.49 -19.35 -1.05
N PHE A 169 -38.93 -18.73 -2.15
CA PHE A 169 -38.72 -17.30 -2.37
C PHE A 169 -39.56 -16.45 -1.43
N GLU A 170 -40.80 -16.84 -1.14
CA GLU A 170 -41.68 -16.14 -0.19
C GLU A 170 -41.09 -16.16 1.23
N GLU A 171 -40.61 -17.30 1.71
CA GLU A 171 -39.94 -17.41 3.02
C GLU A 171 -38.70 -16.51 3.09
N LYS A 172 -37.82 -16.57 2.08
CA LYS A 172 -36.64 -15.70 2.01
C LYS A 172 -37.02 -14.22 1.98
N PHE A 173 -38.10 -13.86 1.31
CA PHE A 173 -38.55 -12.47 1.24
C PHE A 173 -39.00 -11.94 2.61
N VAL A 174 -39.66 -12.78 3.42
CA VAL A 174 -40.00 -12.45 4.80
C VAL A 174 -38.74 -12.22 5.62
N ASP A 175 -37.76 -13.12 5.56
CA ASP A 175 -36.49 -12.98 6.28
C ASP A 175 -35.75 -11.68 5.90
N TYR A 176 -35.64 -11.37 4.60
CA TYR A 176 -35.02 -10.13 4.14
C TYR A 176 -35.76 -8.89 4.64
N LYS A 177 -37.09 -8.93 4.67
CA LYS A 177 -37.90 -7.82 5.18
C LYS A 177 -37.66 -7.60 6.67
N GLU A 178 -37.57 -8.66 7.47
CA GLU A 178 -37.27 -8.57 8.89
C GLU A 178 -35.87 -8.04 9.15
N GLN A 179 -34.86 -8.56 8.44
CA GLN A 179 -33.48 -8.07 8.53
C GLN A 179 -33.37 -6.59 8.16
N SER A 180 -34.03 -6.18 7.07
CA SER A 180 -34.07 -4.77 6.66
C SER A 180 -34.74 -3.90 7.73
N ASN A 181 -35.84 -4.35 8.33
CA ASN A 181 -36.52 -3.61 9.38
C ASN A 181 -35.65 -3.46 10.63
N TYR A 182 -34.95 -4.53 11.03
CA TYR A 182 -34.01 -4.50 12.14
C TYR A 182 -32.86 -3.51 11.88
N ALA A 183 -32.25 -3.55 10.68
CA ALA A 183 -31.20 -2.62 10.30
C ALA A 183 -31.67 -1.15 10.32
N ILE A 184 -32.89 -0.87 9.83
CA ILE A 184 -33.48 0.48 9.89
C ILE A 184 -33.68 0.92 11.34
N LEU A 185 -34.18 0.04 12.21
CA LEU A 185 -34.39 0.33 13.62
C LEU A 185 -33.07 0.63 14.33
N GLU A 186 -32.04 -0.16 14.06
CA GLU A 186 -30.70 0.04 14.61
C GLU A 186 -30.10 1.38 14.17
N LEU A 187 -30.19 1.71 12.87
CA LEU A 187 -29.74 3.00 12.35
C LEU A 187 -30.48 4.18 12.99
N LYS A 188 -31.79 4.06 13.20
CA LYS A 188 -32.58 5.08 13.91
C LYS A 188 -32.12 5.26 15.36
N ASN A 189 -31.84 4.16 16.06
CA ASN A 189 -31.37 4.22 17.44
C ASN A 189 -29.99 4.90 17.52
N GLN A 190 -29.06 4.54 16.63
CA GLN A 190 -27.75 5.18 16.53
C GLN A 190 -27.87 6.67 16.19
N GLN A 191 -28.77 7.03 15.26
CA GLN A 191 -29.04 8.43 14.90
C GLN A 191 -29.54 9.23 16.12
N ASN A 192 -30.47 8.67 16.90
CA ASN A 192 -30.97 9.31 18.11
C ASN A 192 -29.87 9.50 19.17
N GLN A 193 -28.99 8.52 19.35
CA GLN A 193 -27.84 8.64 20.25
C GLN A 193 -26.92 9.79 19.81
N ARG A 194 -26.56 9.85 18.51
CA ARG A 194 -25.73 10.94 18.00
C ARG A 194 -26.39 12.31 18.15
N ILE A 195 -27.70 12.41 17.96
CA ILE A 195 -28.45 13.66 18.18
C ILE A 195 -28.30 14.11 19.63
N ASN A 196 -28.42 13.19 20.59
CA ASN A 196 -28.26 13.50 22.01
C ASN A 196 -26.82 13.91 22.34
N GLU A 197 -25.81 13.24 21.79
CA GLU A 197 -24.40 13.61 21.94
C GLU A 197 -24.08 14.98 21.35
N ILE A 198 -24.65 15.29 20.18
CA ILE A 198 -24.50 16.62 19.56
C ILE A 198 -25.17 17.68 20.44
N ALA A 199 -26.34 17.40 21.01
CA ALA A 199 -27.03 18.33 21.89
C ALA A 199 -26.21 18.64 23.15
N THR A 200 -25.63 17.62 23.79
CA THR A 200 -24.78 17.83 24.98
C THR A 200 -23.48 18.55 24.65
N ALA A 201 -22.81 18.20 23.55
CA ALA A 201 -21.61 18.90 23.08
C ALA A 201 -21.90 20.37 22.77
N ASN A 202 -23.02 20.68 22.11
CA ASN A 202 -23.44 22.05 21.84
C ASN A 202 -23.65 22.85 23.14
N GLN A 203 -24.25 22.23 24.16
CA GLN A 203 -24.45 22.88 25.46
C GLN A 203 -23.10 23.16 26.16
N GLN A 204 -22.14 22.24 26.09
CA GLN A 204 -20.78 22.46 26.61
C GLN A 204 -20.07 23.60 25.88
N VAL A 205 -20.17 23.66 24.55
CA VAL A 205 -19.59 24.74 23.74
C VAL A 205 -20.18 26.10 24.13
N LEU A 206 -21.49 26.18 24.36
CA LEU A 206 -22.14 27.41 24.82
C LEU A 206 -21.61 27.86 26.19
N ASN A 207 -21.46 26.95 27.14
CA ASN A 207 -20.92 27.26 28.46
C ASN A 207 -19.47 27.76 28.36
N LEU A 208 -18.61 27.05 27.62
CA LEU A 208 -17.22 27.45 27.38
C LEU A 208 -17.12 28.80 26.67
N LYS A 209 -18.07 29.15 25.81
CA LYS A 209 -18.11 30.43 25.12
C LYS A 209 -18.41 31.57 26.10
N GLU A 210 -19.34 31.38 27.03
CA GLU A 210 -19.62 32.37 28.08
C GLU A 210 -18.46 32.49 29.08
N GLU A 211 -17.83 31.37 29.48
CA GLU A 211 -16.62 31.41 30.32
C GLU A 211 -15.46 32.16 29.64
N ASN A 212 -15.21 31.91 28.35
CA ASN A 212 -14.20 32.65 27.59
C ASN A 212 -14.51 34.14 27.49
N LYS A 213 -15.79 34.49 27.35
CA LYS A 213 -16.22 35.89 27.34
C LYS A 213 -15.96 36.56 28.69
N GLN A 214 -16.25 35.87 29.79
CA GLN A 214 -15.97 36.37 31.15
C GLN A 214 -14.46 36.54 31.37
N LEU A 215 -13.66 35.52 31.06
CA LEU A 215 -12.19 35.58 31.18
C LEU A 215 -11.60 36.73 30.36
N LYS A 216 -12.14 36.99 29.17
CA LYS A 216 -11.70 38.11 28.33
C LYS A 216 -12.01 39.47 28.99
N GLN A 217 -13.18 39.61 29.61
CA GLN A 217 -13.54 40.83 30.35
C GLN A 217 -12.64 41.01 31.58
N ASP A 218 -12.39 39.94 32.33
CA ASP A 218 -11.53 39.97 33.52
C ASP A 218 -10.09 40.35 33.15
N LEU A 219 -9.56 39.79 32.06
CA LEU A 219 -8.24 40.13 31.55
C LEU A 219 -8.16 41.61 31.12
N GLN A 220 -9.19 42.14 30.47
CA GLN A 220 -9.26 43.56 30.12
C GLN A 220 -9.28 44.45 31.36
N ALA A 221 -10.04 44.07 32.39
CA ALA A 221 -10.09 44.81 33.66
C ALA A 221 -8.74 44.78 34.39
N GLN A 222 -8.03 43.64 34.40
CA GLN A 222 -6.69 43.53 34.96
C GLN A 222 -5.68 44.39 34.20
N LEU A 223 -5.71 44.37 32.86
CA LEU A 223 -4.87 45.23 32.04
C LEU A 223 -5.10 46.72 32.32
N GLN A 224 -6.36 47.12 32.51
CA GLN A 224 -6.70 48.50 32.85
C GLN A 224 -6.13 48.90 34.23
N LYS A 225 -6.32 48.06 35.25
CA LYS A 225 -5.71 48.28 36.57
C LYS A 225 -4.19 48.35 36.52
N PHE A 226 -3.57 47.51 35.69
CA PHE A 226 -2.12 47.52 35.51
C PHE A 226 -1.63 48.83 34.90
N LYS A 227 -2.35 49.37 33.89
CA LYS A 227 -2.06 50.68 33.31
C LYS A 227 -2.20 51.81 34.34
N GLU A 228 -3.29 51.83 35.10
CA GLU A 228 -3.50 52.83 36.16
C GLU A 228 -2.40 52.77 37.23
N ASN A 229 -1.96 51.56 37.58
CA ASN A 229 -0.84 51.39 38.53
C ASN A 229 0.48 51.92 37.96
N ILE A 230 0.77 51.69 36.67
CA ILE A 230 1.95 52.27 36.01
C ILE A 230 1.87 53.80 36.04
N GLU A 231 0.73 54.39 35.71
CA GLU A 231 0.55 55.85 35.72
C GLU A 231 0.76 56.44 37.12
N LYS A 232 0.21 55.81 38.16
CA LYS A 232 0.45 56.21 39.56
C LYS A 232 1.93 56.12 39.93
N LEU A 233 2.61 55.04 39.53
CA LEU A 233 4.04 54.85 39.79
C LEU A 233 4.88 55.94 39.11
N ASP A 234 4.53 56.31 37.88
CA ASP A 234 5.21 57.37 37.13
C ASP A 234 4.95 58.77 37.74
N GLN A 235 3.73 59.03 38.22
CA GLN A 235 3.42 60.27 38.95
C GLN A 235 4.22 60.36 40.25
N GLN A 236 4.31 59.27 41.01
CA GLN A 236 5.07 59.21 42.25
C GLN A 236 6.57 59.46 41.99
N LYS A 237 7.15 58.80 40.97
CA LYS A 237 8.54 59.05 40.56
C LYS A 237 8.80 60.50 40.18
N LYS A 238 7.88 61.16 39.46
CA LYS A 238 8.00 62.59 39.11
C LYS A 238 7.99 63.47 40.35
N PHE A 239 7.13 63.18 41.33
CA PHE A 239 7.06 63.93 42.58
C PHE A 239 8.33 63.76 43.41
N GLU A 240 8.83 62.53 43.54
CA GLU A 240 10.10 62.24 44.22
C GLU A 240 11.29 62.96 43.55
N GLN A 241 11.36 62.97 42.21
CA GLN A 241 12.38 63.72 41.47
C GLN A 241 12.30 65.23 41.73
N GLN A 242 11.09 65.81 41.78
CA GLN A 242 10.92 67.24 42.09
C GLN A 242 11.38 67.57 43.51
N GLN A 243 11.06 66.74 44.51
CA GLN A 243 11.55 66.94 45.88
C GLN A 243 13.08 66.85 45.96
N GLN A 244 13.69 65.87 45.31
CA GLN A 244 15.15 65.73 45.27
C GLN A 244 15.81 66.96 44.62
N GLN A 245 15.25 67.49 43.53
CA GLN A 245 15.77 68.71 42.90
C GLN A 245 15.68 69.93 43.82
N GLN A 246 14.58 70.10 44.57
CA GLN A 246 14.45 71.19 45.54
C GLN A 246 15.46 71.07 46.69
N GLN A 247 15.68 69.86 47.23
CA GLN A 247 16.69 69.62 48.26
C GLN A 247 18.12 69.92 47.77
N GLN A 248 18.45 69.53 46.53
CA GLN A 248 19.74 69.83 45.92
C GLN A 248 19.94 71.35 45.73
N GLN A 249 18.91 72.09 45.34
CA GLN A 249 18.97 73.55 45.23
C GLN A 249 19.20 74.23 46.59
N GLN A 250 18.56 73.75 47.66
CA GLN A 250 18.79 74.25 49.02
C GLN A 250 20.21 73.95 49.53
N GLN A 251 20.74 72.75 49.26
CA GLN A 251 22.13 72.39 49.59
C GLN A 251 23.16 73.21 48.79
N GLN A 252 22.88 73.54 47.53
CA GLN A 252 23.75 74.40 46.71
C GLN A 252 23.77 75.86 47.21
N GLN A 253 22.68 76.35 47.80
CA GLN A 253 22.66 77.66 48.46
C GLN A 253 23.43 77.65 49.79
N GLN A 254 23.48 76.52 50.51
CA GLN A 254 24.28 76.39 51.74
C GLN A 254 25.79 76.21 51.50
N ASN A 255 26.23 75.72 50.34
CA ASN A 255 27.63 75.40 50.05
C ASN A 255 28.43 76.49 49.27
N GLN A 256 28.00 77.75 49.27
CA GLN A 256 28.82 78.86 48.74
C GLN A 256 29.82 79.43 49.77
N ILE A 257 30.65 78.61 50.42
CA ILE A 257 31.85 79.09 51.12
C ILE A 257 33.01 78.11 50.88
N THR A 258 34.17 78.67 50.50
CA THR A 258 35.55 78.12 50.39
C THR A 258 36.02 77.37 49.10
N LYS A 259 36.92 78.07 48.36
CA LYS A 259 37.95 77.61 47.38
C LYS A 259 39.31 77.60 48.12
N GLY A 260 40.39 76.87 47.79
CA GLY A 260 40.80 75.94 46.74
C GLY A 260 42.29 75.56 47.00
N GLU A 261 42.73 74.32 46.69
CA GLU A 261 44.00 73.74 47.17
C GLU A 261 45.18 73.77 46.16
N LEU A 262 46.41 73.88 46.71
CA LEU A 262 47.71 73.83 46.01
C LEU A 262 48.23 72.38 45.93
N MET A 263 48.79 71.94 44.79
CA MET A 263 49.31 70.58 44.60
C MET A 263 50.80 70.57 44.20
N GLU A 264 51.58 69.63 44.75
CA GLU A 264 53.00 69.44 44.41
C GLU A 264 53.19 68.67 43.08
N SER A 265 54.19 69.03 42.27
CA SER A 265 54.55 68.28 41.05
C SER A 265 55.65 67.27 41.34
N ASN A 266 55.46 66.01 40.95
CA ASN A 266 56.45 64.94 41.16
C ASN A 266 57.57 64.85 40.10
N GLN A 267 57.57 65.71 39.07
CA GLN A 267 58.42 65.52 37.88
C GLN A 267 59.13 66.78 37.37
N SER A 268 59.32 67.81 38.21
CA SER A 268 60.02 69.04 37.78
C SER A 268 60.80 69.67 38.92
N PHE A 269 62.09 69.95 38.70
CA PHE A 269 63.01 70.51 39.69
C PHE A 269 63.61 71.83 39.19
N CYS A 270 63.95 72.77 40.10
CA CYS A 270 64.72 73.96 39.74
C CYS A 270 66.20 73.63 39.51
N GLU A 271 67.00 74.60 39.03
CA GLU A 271 68.44 74.43 38.78
C GLU A 271 69.25 74.05 40.04
N LYS A 272 68.71 74.33 41.23
CA LYS A 272 69.26 73.88 42.53
C LYS A 272 68.68 72.54 43.02
N LYS A 273 68.00 71.79 42.16
CA LYS A 273 67.35 70.48 42.40
C LYS A 273 66.19 70.46 43.42
N HIS A 274 65.50 71.58 43.66
CA HIS A 274 64.30 71.60 44.50
C HIS A 274 63.02 71.32 43.71
N LYS A 275 62.07 70.61 44.33
CA LYS A 275 60.79 70.20 43.72
C LYS A 275 59.90 71.41 43.44
N LEU A 276 59.29 71.47 42.25
CA LEU A 276 58.41 72.56 41.84
C LEU A 276 56.94 72.20 42.11
N SER A 277 56.18 73.13 42.71
CA SER A 277 54.72 73.00 42.86
C SER A 277 54.03 73.69 41.68
N PHE A 278 52.86 73.19 41.28
CA PHE A 278 52.17 73.74 40.11
C PHE A 278 50.68 73.97 40.36
N TRP A 279 50.16 75.04 39.75
CA TRP A 279 48.76 75.41 39.83
C TRP A 279 47.97 74.79 38.68
N LYS A 280 46.94 73.99 38.99
CA LYS A 280 46.07 73.36 37.97
C LYS A 280 45.22 74.39 37.21
N LYS A 281 44.88 75.51 37.84
CA LYS A 281 44.23 76.70 37.25
C LYS A 281 44.68 77.98 37.97
N PRO A 282 45.67 78.74 37.45
CA PRO A 282 46.07 80.01 38.08
C PRO A 282 44.96 81.06 37.90
N CYS A 283 44.44 81.59 39.01
CA CYS A 283 43.41 82.62 39.05
C CYS A 283 43.91 83.77 39.94
N GLY A 284 44.20 84.94 39.33
CA GLY A 284 44.58 86.16 40.06
C GLY A 284 45.91 86.76 39.62
N GLU A 285 46.58 87.44 40.56
CA GLU A 285 47.80 88.25 40.38
C GLU A 285 49.03 87.46 39.86
N GLU A 286 48.96 86.14 39.87
CA GLU A 286 50.03 85.19 39.54
C GLU A 286 50.31 85.06 38.04
N LYS A 287 49.44 85.59 37.16
CA LYS A 287 49.60 85.53 35.70
C LYS A 287 50.66 86.50 35.14
N LYS A 288 51.14 87.45 35.95
CA LYS A 288 52.03 88.55 35.53
C LYS A 288 53.34 88.56 36.34
N LYS A 289 54.20 87.56 36.10
CA LYS A 289 55.54 87.52 36.71
C LYS A 289 56.61 87.32 35.62
N ASN A 290 57.84 87.74 35.94
CA ASN A 290 58.99 87.57 35.06
C ASN A 290 59.49 86.12 35.21
N CYS A 291 59.55 85.35 34.12
CA CYS A 291 60.04 83.98 34.18
C CYS A 291 61.55 84.00 34.47
N SER A 292 61.98 83.36 35.56
CA SER A 292 63.39 83.38 35.97
C SER A 292 64.33 82.70 34.96
N LYS A 293 63.79 81.81 34.11
CA LYS A 293 64.58 81.05 33.12
C LYS A 293 64.71 81.73 31.76
N CYS A 294 63.66 82.39 31.27
CA CYS A 294 63.69 83.08 29.97
C CYS A 294 63.65 84.61 30.06
N GLN A 295 63.63 85.15 31.29
CA GLN A 295 63.59 86.57 31.65
C GLN A 295 62.47 87.41 30.98
N LYS A 296 61.54 86.76 30.28
CA LYS A 296 60.39 87.42 29.66
C LYS A 296 59.43 87.92 30.73
N GLN A 297 59.10 89.20 30.64
CA GLN A 297 58.17 89.86 31.54
C GLN A 297 56.71 89.51 31.20
N ASN A 298 55.83 89.51 32.21
CA ASN A 298 54.39 89.19 32.06
C ASN A 298 54.08 87.82 31.42
N THR A 299 54.86 86.79 31.77
CA THR A 299 54.56 85.43 31.28
C THR A 299 53.79 84.63 32.32
N THR A 300 52.92 83.74 31.85
CA THR A 300 52.11 82.89 32.72
C THR A 300 52.98 81.76 33.30
N CYS A 301 53.58 82.03 34.46
CA CYS A 301 54.33 81.04 35.22
C CYS A 301 53.39 80.11 35.96
N ARG A 302 53.45 78.81 35.63
CA ARG A 302 52.60 77.77 36.27
C ARG A 302 53.33 76.97 37.32
N TYR A 303 54.66 77.04 37.34
CA TYR A 303 55.52 76.33 38.27
C TYR A 303 56.20 77.32 39.20
N PHE A 304 56.16 77.03 40.50
CA PHE A 304 56.75 77.85 41.54
C PHE A 304 57.64 76.99 42.43
N CYS A 305 58.87 77.46 42.67
CA CYS A 305 59.74 76.89 43.68
C CYS A 305 59.56 77.67 44.98
N GLN A 306 58.89 77.08 45.99
CA GLN A 306 58.71 77.73 47.29
C GLN A 306 60.04 78.13 47.96
N GLN A 307 61.08 77.31 47.79
CA GLN A 307 62.37 77.52 48.46
C GLN A 307 63.26 78.57 47.77
N CYS A 308 63.22 78.66 46.45
CA CYS A 308 64.01 79.65 45.70
C CYS A 308 63.21 80.90 45.31
N GLN A 309 61.90 80.91 45.58
CA GLN A 309 60.95 81.93 45.16
C GLN A 309 61.01 82.29 43.66
N ILE A 310 61.37 81.31 42.81
CA ILE A 310 61.44 81.48 41.36
C ILE A 310 60.19 80.93 40.66
N PHE A 311 59.87 81.53 39.51
CA PHE A 311 58.69 81.23 38.71
C PHE A 311 59.09 80.81 37.30
N ILE A 312 58.54 79.69 36.81
CA ILE A 312 58.87 79.11 35.49
C ILE A 312 57.60 78.97 34.64
N CYS A 313 57.67 79.38 33.36
CA CYS A 313 56.53 79.39 32.44
C CYS A 313 56.27 78.04 31.77
N PHE A 314 54.99 77.80 31.45
CA PHE A 314 54.50 76.53 30.89
C PHE A 314 55.20 76.15 29.57
N LYS A 315 55.52 77.14 28.72
CA LYS A 315 56.21 76.91 27.43
C LYS A 315 57.65 76.42 27.58
N CYS A 316 58.31 76.64 28.71
CA CYS A 316 59.66 76.14 28.96
C CYS A 316 59.68 74.69 29.50
N CYS A 317 58.52 74.03 29.67
CA CYS A 317 58.40 72.74 30.35
C CYS A 317 57.49 71.69 29.67
N PHE A 318 57.39 71.70 28.32
CA PHE A 318 56.95 70.61 27.39
C PHE A 318 55.55 70.61 26.69
N PRO A 319 55.44 70.07 25.43
CA PRO A 319 54.30 70.12 24.50
C PRO A 319 53.39 68.87 24.46
N GLU A 320 52.29 69.01 23.69
CA GLU A 320 50.94 68.41 23.72
C GLU A 320 50.73 66.97 23.18
N LEU A 321 49.63 66.33 23.64
CA LEU A 321 48.91 65.25 22.94
C LEU A 321 47.39 65.56 22.92
N LYS A 322 46.80 65.58 21.73
CA LYS A 322 45.34 65.62 21.43
C LYS A 322 44.88 64.20 21.08
N ILE A 323 43.63 63.84 21.40
CA ILE A 323 42.98 62.59 20.97
C ILE A 323 41.91 62.92 19.91
N GLU A 324 42.06 62.29 18.74
CA GLU A 324 41.16 62.34 17.57
C GLU A 324 39.96 61.38 17.71
N LYS A 325 38.84 61.69 17.05
CA LYS A 325 37.70 60.78 16.81
C LYS A 325 37.89 60.09 15.46
N GLN A 326 37.76 58.76 15.39
CA GLN A 326 37.68 58.00 14.14
C GLN A 326 36.25 57.50 13.85
N PRO A 327 35.80 57.45 12.58
CA PRO A 327 34.55 56.79 12.17
C PRO A 327 34.75 55.28 11.92
N MET A 328 33.73 54.46 12.25
CA MET A 328 33.73 53.00 12.02
C MET A 328 33.43 52.66 10.54
N GLN A 329 34.33 51.94 9.88
CA GLN A 329 34.10 51.26 8.59
C GLN A 329 33.48 49.87 8.83
N THR A 330 32.36 49.55 8.17
CA THR A 330 31.71 48.23 8.21
C THR A 330 32.00 47.47 6.91
N CYS A 331 32.52 46.24 7.03
CA CYS A 331 32.78 45.32 5.91
C CYS A 331 31.92 44.05 6.04
N CYS A 332 31.62 43.40 4.91
CA CYS A 332 30.89 42.12 4.90
C CYS A 332 31.79 40.94 5.37
N PRO A 333 31.25 39.71 5.55
CA PRO A 333 32.05 38.54 5.94
C PRO A 333 33.24 38.25 4.99
N SER A 334 33.08 38.56 3.70
CA SER A 334 34.14 38.47 2.68
C SER A 334 35.07 39.70 2.63
N LYS A 335 35.00 40.59 3.62
CA LYS A 335 35.80 41.82 3.77
C LYS A 335 35.59 42.90 2.69
N HIS A 336 34.51 42.83 1.92
CA HIS A 336 34.15 43.89 0.97
C HIS A 336 33.49 45.08 1.68
N GLN A 337 33.68 46.27 1.12
CA GLN A 337 33.09 47.51 1.64
C GLN A 337 31.58 47.53 1.39
N MET A 338 30.81 47.96 2.39
CA MET A 338 29.35 47.99 2.31
C MET A 338 28.83 49.42 2.23
N ASN A 339 27.78 49.61 1.42
CA ASN A 339 27.07 50.87 1.29
C ASN A 339 25.74 50.81 2.03
N GLN A 340 25.34 51.93 2.64
CA GLN A 340 24.05 52.03 3.31
C GLN A 340 22.92 52.13 2.27
N ILE A 341 21.86 51.35 2.47
CA ILE A 341 20.62 51.37 1.69
C ILE A 341 19.43 51.50 2.65
N SER A 342 18.36 52.16 2.22
CA SER A 342 17.14 52.31 3.01
C SER A 342 15.91 51.62 2.40
N ASP A 343 15.94 51.32 1.10
CA ASP A 343 14.74 50.97 0.35
C ASP A 343 14.81 49.52 -0.15
N ASP A 344 13.69 48.82 -0.01
CA ASP A 344 13.37 47.50 -0.58
C ASP A 344 14.49 46.44 -0.45
N PHE A 345 14.76 46.05 0.81
CA PHE A 345 15.77 45.05 1.14
C PHE A 345 15.22 43.92 2.00
N ARG A 346 15.87 42.75 1.89
CA ARG A 346 15.70 41.60 2.79
C ARG A 346 17.03 41.29 3.44
N CYS A 347 17.06 41.18 4.76
CA CYS A 347 18.30 40.92 5.51
C CYS A 347 18.72 39.45 5.36
N SER A 348 19.92 39.19 4.87
CA SER A 348 20.48 37.84 4.71
C SER A 348 20.70 37.10 6.04
N VAL A 349 20.68 37.80 7.18
CA VAL A 349 20.92 37.20 8.52
C VAL A 349 19.63 36.87 9.25
N CYS A 350 18.60 37.73 9.18
CA CYS A 350 17.35 37.55 9.93
C CYS A 350 16.13 37.32 9.03
N ASP A 351 16.31 37.35 7.72
CA ASP A 351 15.32 37.08 6.67
C ASP A 351 14.07 38.00 6.67
N LYS A 352 14.09 39.06 7.48
CA LYS A 352 13.06 40.09 7.53
C LYS A 352 13.22 41.09 6.38
N LYS A 353 12.10 41.55 5.83
CA LYS A 353 12.04 42.65 4.85
C LYS A 353 12.15 43.99 5.56
N GLY A 354 12.60 45.02 4.85
CA GLY A 354 12.73 46.38 5.36
C GLY A 354 11.42 46.93 5.95
N ASP A 355 10.28 46.60 5.33
CA ASP A 355 8.94 47.02 5.76
C ASP A 355 8.56 46.48 7.14
N ASP A 356 9.15 45.36 7.56
CA ASP A 356 8.89 44.72 8.85
C ASP A 356 9.84 45.22 9.96
N MET A 357 10.67 46.24 9.70
CA MET A 357 11.68 46.75 10.62
C MET A 357 11.36 48.15 11.15
N ILE A 358 11.60 48.36 12.45
CA ILE A 358 11.43 49.66 13.14
C ILE A 358 12.37 50.73 12.56
N GLN A 359 13.53 50.33 12.03
CA GLN A 359 14.46 51.20 11.28
C GLN A 359 14.86 50.48 10.00
N PRO A 360 14.34 50.88 8.82
CA PRO A 360 14.67 50.28 7.54
C PRO A 360 16.03 50.78 7.05
N ILE A 361 17.09 50.55 7.83
CA ILE A 361 18.46 50.83 7.43
C ILE A 361 19.18 49.51 7.28
N ALA A 362 19.69 49.24 6.09
CA ALA A 362 20.56 48.11 5.80
C ALA A 362 21.84 48.54 5.12
N PHE A 363 22.77 47.61 5.03
CA PHE A 363 24.01 47.76 4.31
C PHE A 363 24.07 46.66 3.27
N GLN A 364 24.40 47.02 2.04
CA GLN A 364 24.58 46.11 0.92
C GLN A 364 26.04 46.10 0.50
N CYS A 365 26.55 44.90 0.26
CA CYS A 365 27.83 44.69 -0.37
C CYS A 365 27.69 44.90 -1.89
N ASN A 366 28.55 45.70 -2.51
CA ASN A 366 28.50 45.89 -3.97
C ASN A 366 29.10 44.71 -4.74
N GLN A 367 29.90 43.88 -4.06
CA GLN A 367 30.64 42.76 -4.66
C GLN A 367 30.01 41.40 -4.35
N CYS A 368 28.97 41.37 -3.52
CA CYS A 368 28.29 40.17 -3.09
C CYS A 368 26.83 40.51 -2.79
N GLU A 369 25.87 39.64 -3.11
CA GLU A 369 24.44 39.90 -2.86
C GLU A 369 24.05 39.94 -1.37
N PHE A 370 25.05 40.03 -0.48
CA PHE A 370 24.86 40.09 0.96
C PHE A 370 24.29 41.45 1.38
N ARG A 371 23.14 41.40 2.05
CA ARG A 371 22.47 42.56 2.66
C ARG A 371 22.24 42.30 4.13
N ILE A 372 22.57 43.26 5.00
CA ILE A 372 22.40 43.11 6.45
C ILE A 372 21.75 44.34 7.06
N CYS A 373 20.76 44.16 7.93
CA CYS A 373 20.13 45.28 8.61
C CYS A 373 21.02 45.85 9.73
N LEU A 374 20.84 47.13 10.03
CA LEU A 374 21.57 47.85 11.08
C LEU A 374 21.50 47.14 12.44
N GLN A 375 20.37 46.52 12.75
CA GLN A 375 20.17 45.80 14.01
C GLN A 375 21.00 44.51 14.07
N CYS A 376 21.18 43.80 12.94
CA CYS A 376 22.06 42.64 12.85
C CYS A 376 23.54 43.03 12.88
N ILE A 377 23.93 44.19 12.33
CA ILE A 377 25.29 44.75 12.48
C ILE A 377 25.58 45.10 13.94
N LYS A 378 24.70 45.89 14.58
CA LYS A 378 24.87 46.31 15.99
C LYS A 378 25.01 45.12 16.93
N ASN A 379 24.26 44.06 16.66
CA ASN A 379 24.26 42.84 17.47
C ASN A 379 25.35 41.84 17.06
N LYS A 380 26.26 42.18 16.12
CA LYS A 380 27.34 41.31 15.60
C LYS A 380 26.89 39.92 15.12
N LYS A 381 25.62 39.75 14.74
CA LYS A 381 25.03 38.45 14.35
C LYS A 381 25.59 37.85 13.06
N PHE A 382 26.45 38.59 12.34
CA PHE A 382 27.09 38.13 11.11
C PHE A 382 28.40 37.36 11.34
N GLN A 383 28.90 37.28 12.58
CA GLN A 383 30.10 36.51 12.91
C GLN A 383 29.82 35.01 13.13
N GLU A 384 28.54 34.61 13.13
CA GLU A 384 28.09 33.22 13.33
C GLU A 384 27.74 32.49 12.01
N ILE A 385 27.86 33.18 10.86
CA ILE A 385 27.63 32.62 9.53
C ILE A 385 29.00 32.41 8.88
N ASN A 386 29.59 31.23 9.12
CA ASN A 386 30.71 30.68 8.34
C ASN A 386 30.24 29.43 7.60
#